data_AF-A0A243WEY4-F1
#
_entry.id   AF-A0A243WEY4-F1
#
_cell.length_a   1.000
_cell.length_b   1.000
_cell.length_c   1.000
_cell.angle_alpha   90.00
_cell.angle_beta   90.00
_cell.angle_gamma   90.00
#
_symmetry.space_group_name_H-M   'P 1'
#
loop_
_entity.id
_entity.type
_entity.pdbx_description
1 polymer ?
#
loop_
_entity_poly.entity_id
_entity_poly.type
_entity_poly.pdbx_seq_one_letter_code
_entity_poly.pdbx_strand_id
1 'polypeptide(L)'
;MAHIDGMDTFVRTLVAANDILKKAPYKQFRQQHYASFDSGQGKAFEDGQLTLEDLGIYALSNGESEQKSDKQKQLEGTINQYI
;
A
#
# COMPACT_ATOMS: atom_id res chain seq x y z
N MET A 1 0.68 -37.68 7.04
CA MET A 1 -0.54 -36.91 6.77
C MET A 1 -0.32 -35.43 7.05
N ALA A 2 -0.01 -35.02 8.29
CA ALA A 2 0.27 -33.60 8.62
C ALA A 2 1.27 -32.87 7.69
N HIS A 3 2.35 -33.52 7.26
CA HIS A 3 3.30 -32.91 6.30
C HIS A 3 2.72 -32.74 4.89
N ILE A 4 1.89 -33.67 4.43
CA ILE A 4 1.27 -33.62 3.09
C ILE A 4 0.19 -32.53 3.07
N ASP A 5 -0.63 -32.47 4.12
CA ASP A 5 -1.69 -31.46 4.25
C ASP A 5 -1.09 -30.05 4.42
N GLY A 6 0.03 -29.93 5.15
CA GLY A 6 0.81 -28.70 5.23
C GLY A 6 1.37 -28.28 3.87
N MET A 7 1.98 -29.20 3.13
CA MET A 7 2.55 -28.91 1.80
C MET A 7 1.47 -28.50 0.79
N ASP A 8 0.30 -29.14 0.76
CA ASP A 8 -0.78 -28.74 -0.15
C ASP A 8 -1.31 -27.33 0.17
N THR A 9 -1.43 -27.00 1.47
CA THR A 9 -1.82 -25.66 1.91
C THR A 9 -0.79 -24.60 1.50
N PHE A 10 0.51 -24.88 1.65
CA PHE A 10 1.57 -23.97 1.22
C PHE A 10 1.60 -23.77 -0.30
N VAL A 11 1.43 -24.85 -1.07
CA VAL A 11 1.41 -24.75 -2.54
C VAL A 11 0.24 -23.90 -3.02
N ARG A 12 -0.97 -24.14 -2.49
CA ARG A 12 -2.16 -23.35 -2.84
C ARG A 12 -2.01 -21.87 -2.48
N THR A 13 -1.56 -21.59 -1.26
CA THR A 13 -1.36 -20.20 -0.80
C THR A 13 -0.24 -19.49 -1.56
N LEU A 14 0.82 -20.20 -1.94
CA LEU A 14 1.90 -19.63 -2.78
C LEU A 14 1.40 -19.24 -4.17
N VAL A 15 0.57 -20.08 -4.80
CA VAL A 15 -0.03 -19.78 -6.11
C VAL A 15 -0.98 -18.58 -6.00
N ALA A 16 -1.85 -18.57 -4.99
CA ALA A 16 -2.76 -17.45 -4.71
C ALA A 16 -1.99 -16.13 -4.47
N ALA A 17 -0.92 -16.15 -3.66
CA ALA A 17 -0.10 -14.98 -3.38
C ALA A 17 0.60 -14.46 -4.66
N ASN A 18 1.14 -15.34 -5.49
CA ASN A 18 1.72 -14.95 -6.78
C ASN A 18 0.68 -14.32 -7.70
N ASP A 19 -0.53 -14.87 -7.73
CA ASP A 19 -1.61 -14.33 -8.55
C ASP A 19 -2.10 -12.97 -8.05
N ILE A 20 -2.20 -12.76 -6.73
CA ILE A 20 -2.45 -11.45 -6.14
C ILE A 20 -1.36 -10.45 -6.56
N LEU A 21 -0.09 -10.83 -6.45
CA LEU A 21 1.04 -9.95 -6.79
C LEU A 21 1.11 -9.56 -8.28
N LYS A 22 0.60 -10.43 -9.16
CA LYS A 22 0.64 -10.24 -10.62
C LYS A 22 -0.64 -9.65 -11.20
N LYS A 23 -1.80 -10.06 -10.70
CA LYS A 23 -3.11 -9.79 -11.29
C LYS A 23 -3.95 -8.84 -10.46
N ALA A 24 -3.78 -8.80 -9.13
CA ALA A 24 -4.59 -7.91 -8.31
C ALA A 24 -4.15 -6.44 -8.49
N PRO A 25 -5.08 -5.48 -8.35
CA PRO A 25 -4.77 -4.05 -8.36
C PRO A 25 -3.99 -3.58 -7.12
N TYR A 26 -3.39 -4.49 -6.34
CA TYR A 26 -2.66 -4.19 -5.11
C TYR A 26 -1.49 -3.22 -5.34
N LYS A 27 -0.70 -3.42 -6.41
CA LYS A 27 0.41 -2.52 -6.74
C LYS A 27 -0.07 -1.11 -7.08
N GLN A 28 -1.18 -1.03 -7.82
CA GLN A 28 -1.81 0.24 -8.19
C GLN A 28 -2.38 0.95 -6.95
N PHE A 29 -3.03 0.21 -6.05
CA PHE A 29 -3.50 0.73 -4.77
C PHE A 29 -2.35 1.34 -3.97
N ARG A 30 -1.23 0.63 -3.82
CA ARG A 30 -0.06 1.14 -3.09
C ARG A 30 0.50 2.41 -3.73
N GLN A 31 0.66 2.44 -5.05
CA GLN A 31 1.10 3.64 -5.77
C GLN A 31 0.16 4.82 -5.53
N GLN A 32 -1.16 4.62 -5.65
CA GLN A 32 -2.14 5.69 -5.40
C GLN A 32 -2.14 6.18 -3.96
N HIS A 33 -1.94 5.28 -3.00
CA HIS A 33 -1.92 5.61 -1.58
C HIS A 33 -0.72 6.51 -1.22
N TYR A 34 0.44 6.24 -1.80
CA TYR A 34 1.68 6.99 -1.53
C TYR A 34 2.02 8.05 -2.59
N ALA A 35 1.14 8.29 -3.58
CA ALA A 35 1.38 9.23 -4.67
C ALA A 35 1.68 10.68 -4.23
N SER A 36 1.33 11.06 -2.99
CA SER A 36 1.68 12.37 -2.43
C SER A 36 3.19 12.55 -2.25
N PHE A 37 3.95 11.47 -2.09
CA PHE A 37 5.41 11.51 -1.96
C PHE A 37 6.12 11.58 -3.32
N ASP A 38 5.47 11.18 -4.40
CA ASP A 38 6.06 11.22 -5.74
C ASP A 38 6.09 12.64 -6.37
N SER A 39 5.50 13.65 -5.71
CA SER A 39 5.38 15.01 -6.27
C SER A 39 5.44 16.13 -5.23
N GLY A 40 5.76 17.35 -5.71
CA GLY A 40 5.74 18.58 -4.91
C GLY A 40 6.57 18.51 -3.63
N GLN A 41 5.99 18.98 -2.53
CA GLN A 41 6.62 18.97 -1.21
C GLN A 41 6.80 17.56 -0.63
N GLY A 42 5.98 16.58 -1.02
CA GLY A 42 6.18 15.20 -0.61
C GLY A 42 7.44 14.57 -1.22
N LYS A 43 7.78 14.98 -2.45
CA LYS A 43 9.05 14.57 -3.08
C LYS A 43 10.26 15.25 -2.44
N ALA A 44 10.17 16.56 -2.17
CA ALA A 44 11.22 17.28 -1.45
C ALA A 44 11.46 16.69 -0.05
N PHE A 45 10.41 16.17 0.60
CA PHE A 45 10.52 15.42 1.85
C PHE A 45 11.25 14.08 1.65
N GLU A 46 10.88 13.29 0.65
CA GLU A 46 11.52 12.00 0.35
C GLU A 46 13.01 12.16 -0.02
N ASP A 47 13.34 13.20 -0.78
CA ASP A 47 14.71 13.56 -1.17
C ASP A 47 15.52 14.18 -0.01
N GLY A 48 14.94 14.34 1.19
CA GLY A 48 15.60 14.87 2.39
C GLY A 48 15.94 16.36 2.31
N GLN A 49 15.24 17.12 1.47
CA GLN A 49 15.50 18.53 1.22
C GLN A 49 14.72 19.49 2.14
N LEU A 50 13.78 18.98 2.93
CA LEU A 50 12.98 19.79 3.85
C LEU A 50 13.51 19.71 5.28
N THR A 51 13.59 20.86 5.96
CA THR A 51 13.85 20.90 7.40
C THR A 51 12.54 20.76 8.20
N LEU A 52 12.67 20.61 9.53
CA LEU A 52 11.51 20.63 10.43
C LEU A 52 10.74 21.96 10.35
N GLU A 53 11.43 23.08 10.09
CA GLU A 53 10.76 24.38 9.93
C GLU A 53 9.93 24.41 8.64
N ASP A 54 10.47 23.89 7.53
CA ASP A 54 9.76 23.83 6.25
C ASP A 54 8.49 22.96 6.34
N LEU A 55 8.56 21.85 7.07
CA LEU A 55 7.40 20.99 7.35
C LEU A 55 6.35 21.71 8.21
N GLY A 56 6.78 22.54 9.16
CA GLY A 56 5.89 23.37 9.97
C GLY A 56 5.15 24.41 9.11
N ILE A 57 5.86 25.10 8.22
CA ILE A 57 5.27 26.07 7.29
C ILE A 57 4.29 25.37 6.34
N TYR A 58 4.65 24.19 5.84
CA TYR A 58 3.80 23.38 4.97
C TYR A 58 2.47 23.00 5.64
N ALA A 59 2.51 22.55 6.90
CA ALA A 59 1.33 22.17 7.67
C ALA A 59 0.42 23.37 7.96
N LEU A 60 1.00 24.53 8.27
CA LEU A 60 0.25 25.76 8.50
C LEU A 60 -0.42 26.28 7.22
N SER A 61 0.22 26.08 6.06
CA SER A 61 -0.26 26.59 4.77
C SER A 61 -1.31 25.70 4.10
N ASN A 62 -1.25 24.37 4.30
CA ASN A 62 -2.14 23.41 3.63
C ASN A 62 -3.36 22.98 4.45
N GLY A 63 -3.46 23.38 5.72
CA GLY A 63 -4.61 23.04 6.57
C GLY A 63 -4.73 21.53 6.85
N GLU A 64 -5.94 21.06 7.15
CA GLU A 64 -6.18 19.64 7.44
C GLU A 64 -6.04 18.79 6.16
N SER A 65 -5.17 17.77 6.22
CA SER A 65 -5.01 16.81 5.13
C SER A 65 -6.31 16.06 4.86
N GLU A 66 -6.66 15.91 3.59
CA GLU A 66 -7.76 15.04 3.19
C GLU A 66 -7.54 13.62 3.71
N GLN A 67 -8.49 13.11 4.49
CA GLN A 67 -8.48 11.71 4.92
C GLN A 67 -8.81 10.81 3.73
N LYS A 68 -7.81 10.07 3.25
CA LYS A 68 -8.02 9.01 2.27
C LYS A 68 -8.51 7.75 3.00
N SER A 69 -9.51 7.08 2.43
CA SER A 69 -9.92 5.77 2.95
C SER A 69 -8.81 4.74 2.69
N ASP A 70 -8.47 3.96 3.73
CA ASP A 70 -7.47 2.89 3.65
C ASP A 70 -7.93 1.68 2.82
N LYS A 71 -9.18 1.69 2.35
CA LYS A 71 -9.83 0.64 1.51
C LYS A 71 -9.61 -0.80 2.03
N GLN A 72 -9.47 -0.98 3.34
CA GLN A 72 -9.19 -2.27 3.99
C GLN A 72 -10.17 -3.37 3.54
N LYS A 73 -11.48 -3.12 3.58
CA LYS A 73 -12.50 -4.09 3.14
C LYS A 73 -12.38 -4.47 1.66
N GLN A 74 -11.94 -3.55 0.81
CA GLN A 74 -11.72 -3.82 -0.61
C GLN A 74 -10.50 -4.74 -0.80
N LEU A 75 -9.45 -4.54 0.00
CA LEU A 75 -8.27 -5.42 0.00
C LEU A 75 -8.61 -6.82 0.52
N GLU A 76 -9.38 -6.92 1.62
CA GLU A 76 -9.89 -8.20 2.14
C GLU A 76 -10.73 -8.93 1.09
N GLY A 77 -11.65 -8.24 0.41
CA GLY A 77 -12.44 -8.81 -0.68
C GLY A 77 -11.58 -9.27 -1.86
N THR A 78 -10.50 -8.54 -2.17
CA THR A 78 -9.54 -8.93 -3.21
C THR A 78 -8.80 -10.21 -2.81
N ILE A 79 -8.36 -10.35 -1.57
CA ILE A 79 -7.68 -11.58 -1.10
C ILE A 79 -8.64 -12.78 -1.18
N ASN A 80 -9.90 -12.61 -0.75
CA ASN A 80 -10.92 -13.65 -0.79
C ASN A 80 -11.27 -14.13 -2.20
N GLN A 81 -11.03 -13.33 -3.25
CA GLN A 81 -11.25 -13.76 -4.63
C GLN A 81 -10.16 -14.71 -5.16
N TYR A 82 -9.00 -14.77 -4.50
CA TYR A 82 -7.82 -15.52 -4.94
C TYR A 82 -7.53 -16.76 -4.08
N ILE A 83 -8.26 -16.94 -2.98
CA ILE A 83 -8.24 -18.12 -2.12
C ILE A 83 -9.42 -19.02 -2.51
#